data_AF-A0A946ZQT1-F1
#
_entry.id   AF-A0A946ZQT1-F1
#
_cell.length_a   1.000
_cell.length_b   1.000
_cell.length_c   1.000
_cell.angle_alpha   90.00
_cell.angle_beta   90.00
_cell.angle_gamma   90.00
#
_symmetry.space_group_name_H-M   'P 1'
#
loop_
_entity.id
_entity.type
_entity.pdbx_description
1 polymer ?
#
loop_
_entity_poly.entity_id
_entity_poly.type
_entity_poly.pdbx_seq_one_letter_code
_entity_poly.pdbx_strand_id
1 'polypeptide(L)'
;VSIPDLLVAPALVWLAICWGVAQYLPGAGYFVIPLYAFLASLLVMLYQKEPDPLLMWFLALPAIFIYAPFISMFPVALGLKMLVTATVFITLLFWLLLPLTARYTSKKMLGAVCFVSFMIAVVVSHFQSSFTPDNAKPTSLVYILDTDEKMARWATYEHLLSDWTSATLGTEKMTPDKMENIISSKYGSRITYSSPAPLKSIEGPVVTIESDTILNKKRILEIGIFPQRAVNRLDIYTDATPVSEASVNGIELSDFYLKQRKSGRLLTHYISDNDSTMLKLSIPAGAELNLTLYEASNDLLENPLMEIPPRPEDNIPMPFVLNDAVITKKTIRH
;
A
#
# COMPACT_ATOMS: atom_id res chain seq x y z
N VAL A 1 15.59 36.87 23.39
CA VAL A 1 14.32 36.12 23.30
C VAL A 1 14.15 35.36 24.59
N SER A 2 13.07 35.62 25.33
CA SER A 2 12.79 34.86 26.55
C SER A 2 12.36 33.43 26.19
N ILE A 3 12.46 32.48 27.13
CA ILE A 3 12.00 31.10 26.86
C ILE A 3 10.49 31.07 26.53
N PRO A 4 9.61 31.81 27.23
CA PRO A 4 8.19 31.89 26.86
C PRO A 4 7.96 32.36 25.42
N ASP A 5 8.71 33.34 24.92
CA ASP A 5 8.57 33.84 23.54
C ASP A 5 8.85 32.73 22.52
N LEU A 6 9.79 31.82 22.82
CA LEU A 6 10.17 30.71 21.93
C LEU A 6 9.05 29.65 21.82
N LEU A 7 8.16 29.56 22.81
CA LEU A 7 7.09 28.56 22.85
C LEU A 7 5.86 28.96 22.03
N VAL A 8 5.70 30.25 21.71
CA VAL A 8 4.50 30.78 21.03
C VAL A 8 4.33 30.17 19.64
N ALA A 9 5.39 30.15 18.82
CA ALA A 9 5.30 29.59 17.47
C ALA A 9 4.97 28.08 17.47
N PRO A 10 5.66 27.23 18.25
CA PRO A 10 5.26 25.85 18.50
C PRO A 10 3.79 25.66 18.91
N ALA A 11 3.28 26.49 19.84
CA ALA A 11 1.89 26.42 20.27
C ALA A 11 0.92 26.65 19.11
N LEU A 12 1.18 27.68 18.29
CA LEU A 12 0.33 28.00 17.13
C LEU A 12 0.34 26.89 16.09
N VAL A 13 1.51 26.29 15.81
CA VAL A 13 1.59 25.17 14.87
C VAL A 13 0.80 23.97 15.41
N TRP A 14 0.96 23.63 16.69
CA TRP A 14 0.22 22.51 17.28
C TRP A 14 -1.28 22.76 17.39
N LEU A 15 -1.71 24.01 17.61
CA LEU A 15 -3.12 24.39 17.54
C LEU A 15 -3.69 24.16 16.13
N ALA A 16 -2.97 24.58 15.09
CA ALA A 16 -3.39 24.35 13.71
C ALA A 16 -3.47 22.85 13.36
N ILE A 17 -2.48 22.07 13.81
CA ILE A 17 -2.49 20.61 13.64
C ILE A 17 -3.69 20.00 14.36
N CYS A 18 -3.91 20.32 15.63
CA CYS A 18 -5.03 19.79 16.41
C CYS A 18 -6.38 20.20 15.81
N TRP A 19 -6.49 21.41 15.28
CA TRP A 19 -7.68 21.85 14.55
C TRP A 19 -7.93 20.99 13.30
N GLY A 20 -6.91 20.77 12.47
CA GLY A 20 -7.02 19.88 11.30
C GLY A 20 -7.39 18.45 11.68
N VAL A 21 -6.76 17.90 12.73
CA VAL A 21 -7.09 16.57 13.27
C VAL A 21 -8.54 16.51 13.71
N ALA A 22 -9.05 17.53 14.41
CA ALA A 22 -10.45 17.56 14.86
C ALA A 22 -11.46 17.57 13.69
N GLN A 23 -11.11 18.14 12.54
CA GLN A 23 -11.99 18.17 11.36
C GLN A 23 -11.96 16.87 10.54
N TYR A 24 -10.77 16.27 10.38
CA TYR A 24 -10.58 15.18 9.42
C TYR A 24 -10.37 13.80 10.07
N LEU A 25 -10.02 13.74 11.35
CA LEU A 25 -9.62 12.52 12.06
C LEU A 25 -10.34 12.42 13.42
N PRO A 26 -11.65 12.13 13.44
CA PRO A 26 -12.44 12.12 14.68
C PRO A 26 -11.91 11.12 15.73
N GLY A 27 -11.26 10.03 15.29
CA GLY A 27 -10.63 9.04 16.17
C GLY A 27 -9.31 9.50 16.82
N ALA A 28 -8.74 10.63 16.43
CA ALA A 28 -7.45 11.13 16.91
C ALA A 28 -7.59 12.33 17.86
N GLY A 29 -8.77 12.53 18.48
CA GLY A 29 -9.03 13.66 19.39
C GLY A 29 -8.06 13.77 20.58
N TYR A 30 -7.44 12.67 21.01
CA TYR A 30 -6.42 12.66 22.06
C TYR A 30 -5.13 13.42 21.69
N PHE A 31 -4.94 13.79 20.42
CA PHE A 31 -3.82 14.66 19.99
C PHE A 31 -3.83 16.02 20.68
N VAL A 32 -4.94 16.48 21.24
CA VAL A 32 -4.95 17.76 21.97
C VAL A 32 -4.29 17.67 23.36
N ILE A 33 -4.15 16.47 23.94
CA ILE A 33 -3.69 16.29 25.33
C ILE A 33 -2.26 16.85 25.53
N PRO A 34 -1.26 16.50 24.68
CA PRO A 34 0.08 17.09 24.81
C PRO A 34 0.10 18.60 24.63
N LEU A 35 -0.77 19.14 23.77
CA LEU A 35 -0.89 20.58 23.58
C LEU A 35 -1.40 21.28 24.84
N TYR A 36 -2.38 20.72 25.54
CA TYR A 36 -2.83 21.29 26.82
C TYR A 36 -1.72 21.30 27.88
N ALA A 37 -0.95 20.22 27.97
CA ALA A 37 0.18 20.17 28.90
C ALA A 37 1.31 21.16 28.52
N PHE A 38 1.53 21.37 27.22
CA PHE A 38 2.45 22.39 26.70
C PHE A 38 1.98 23.81 27.02
N LEU A 39 0.70 24.12 26.82
CA LEU A 39 0.11 25.42 27.16
C LEU A 39 0.13 25.67 28.67
N ALA A 40 -0.09 24.64 29.49
CA ALA A 40 0.09 24.73 30.94
C ALA A 40 1.55 25.04 31.31
N SER A 41 2.52 24.42 30.62
CA SER A 41 3.94 24.71 30.82
C SER A 41 4.26 26.16 30.45
N LEU A 42 3.74 26.66 29.33
CA LEU A 42 3.86 28.06 28.93
C LEU A 42 3.28 29.00 30.00
N LEU A 43 2.07 28.71 30.50
CA LEU A 43 1.44 29.49 31.57
C LEU A 43 2.33 29.58 32.80
N VAL A 44 2.85 28.45 33.27
CA VAL A 44 3.75 28.42 34.44
C VAL A 44 5.00 29.27 34.18
N MET A 45 5.60 29.19 33.00
CA MET A 45 6.80 29.96 32.65
C MET A 45 6.55 31.47 32.46
N LEU A 46 5.30 31.88 32.21
CA LEU A 46 4.92 33.30 32.17
C LEU A 46 4.84 33.89 33.58
N TYR A 47 4.35 33.13 34.56
CA TYR A 47 4.15 33.60 35.93
C TYR A 47 5.32 33.30 36.87
N GLN A 48 6.13 32.29 36.58
CA GLN A 48 7.26 31.87 37.41
C GLN A 48 8.57 32.11 36.67
N LYS A 49 9.48 32.88 37.29
CA LYS A 49 10.83 33.11 36.74
C LYS A 49 11.67 31.84 36.74
N GLU A 50 11.54 31.03 37.79
CA GLU A 50 12.21 29.74 37.93
C GLU A 50 11.20 28.63 38.24
N PRO A 51 10.53 28.10 37.21
CA PRO A 51 9.62 26.97 37.42
C PRO A 51 10.35 25.76 37.98
N ASP A 52 9.64 24.94 38.75
CA ASP A 52 10.16 23.64 39.20
C ASP A 52 10.44 22.72 37.99
N PRO A 53 11.68 22.21 37.83
CA PRO A 53 12.02 21.28 36.76
C PRO A 53 11.20 19.99 36.77
N LEU A 54 10.79 19.49 37.94
CA LEU A 54 9.99 18.27 38.05
C LEU A 54 8.58 18.49 37.48
N LEU A 55 7.97 19.64 37.76
CA LEU A 55 6.71 20.04 37.14
C LEU A 55 6.81 20.13 35.61
N MET A 56 7.87 20.76 35.08
CA MET A 56 8.07 20.85 33.63
C MET A 56 8.25 19.46 32.99
N TRP A 57 8.93 18.54 33.68
CA TRP A 57 9.09 17.16 33.24
C TRP A 57 7.76 16.41 33.24
N PHE A 58 6.96 16.55 34.30
CA PHE A 58 5.63 15.94 34.38
C PHE A 58 4.70 16.41 33.25
N LEU A 59 4.69 17.71 32.96
CA LEU A 59 3.89 18.28 31.86
C LEU A 59 4.40 17.88 30.47
N ALA A 60 5.66 17.42 30.35
CA ALA A 60 6.20 16.90 29.09
C ALA A 60 5.83 15.43 28.83
N LEU A 61 5.48 14.65 29.87
CA LEU A 61 5.18 13.22 29.74
C LEU A 61 4.09 12.89 28.72
N PRO A 62 2.93 13.61 28.66
CA PRO A 62 1.91 13.31 27.68
C PRO A 62 2.42 13.37 26.24
N ALA A 63 3.29 14.33 25.92
CA ALA A 63 3.88 14.45 24.60
C ALA A 63 4.73 13.22 24.25
N ILE A 64 5.54 12.74 25.19
CA ILE A 64 6.40 11.56 24.98
C ILE A 64 5.54 10.31 24.81
N PHE A 65 4.64 10.03 25.74
CA PHE A 65 3.85 8.79 25.71
C PHE A 65 2.90 8.71 24.53
N ILE A 66 2.35 9.84 24.08
CA ILE A 66 1.41 9.88 22.96
C ILE A 66 2.16 9.93 21.63
N TYR A 67 3.20 10.76 21.48
CA TYR A 67 3.83 10.99 20.17
C TYR A 67 5.05 10.13 19.87
N ALA A 68 5.80 9.67 20.87
CA ALA A 68 6.97 8.81 20.61
C ALA A 68 6.62 7.51 19.84
N PRO A 69 5.50 6.82 20.13
CA PRO A 69 5.12 5.62 19.37
C PRO A 69 4.93 5.89 17.87
N PHE A 70 4.40 7.05 17.49
CA PHE A 70 4.18 7.39 16.08
C PHE A 70 5.48 7.51 15.27
N ILE A 71 6.58 7.88 15.92
CA ILE A 71 7.89 8.03 15.25
C ILE A 71 8.34 6.69 14.65
N SER A 72 8.15 5.58 15.37
CA SER A 72 8.49 4.23 14.88
C SER A 72 7.34 3.55 14.15
N MET A 73 6.10 3.71 14.62
CA MET A 73 4.95 2.99 14.08
C MET A 73 4.55 3.44 12.67
N PHE A 74 4.71 4.72 12.31
CA PHE A 74 4.35 5.16 10.96
C PHE A 74 5.22 4.52 9.87
N PRO A 75 6.57 4.54 9.96
CA PRO A 75 7.42 3.80 9.03
C PRO A 75 7.12 2.30 9.00
N VAL A 76 6.80 1.68 10.13
CA VAL A 76 6.45 0.25 10.20
C VAL A 76 5.12 -0.03 9.49
N ALA A 77 4.08 0.77 9.76
CA ALA A 77 2.73 0.54 9.23
C ALA A 77 2.56 0.96 7.76
N LEU A 78 3.24 2.02 7.32
CA LEU A 78 3.12 2.59 5.97
C LEU A 78 4.33 2.29 5.07
N GLY A 79 5.37 1.66 5.63
CA GLY A 79 6.61 1.31 4.94
C GLY A 79 7.66 2.41 4.94
N LEU A 80 8.88 2.04 4.53
CA LEU A 80 10.07 2.90 4.49
C LEU A 80 9.89 4.20 3.67
N LYS A 81 8.93 4.24 2.74
CA LYS A 81 8.59 5.47 1.99
C LYS A 81 8.12 6.60 2.90
N MET A 82 7.62 6.28 4.09
CA MET A 82 7.14 7.24 5.08
C MET A 82 8.18 7.61 6.14
N LEU A 83 9.48 7.36 5.94
CA LEU A 83 10.53 7.84 6.87
C LEU A 83 10.47 9.36 7.13
N VAL A 84 9.97 10.14 6.16
CA VAL A 84 9.73 11.58 6.34
C VAL A 84 8.75 11.88 7.47
N THR A 85 7.77 11.01 7.75
CA THR A 85 6.87 11.25 8.89
C THR A 85 7.61 11.13 10.21
N ALA A 86 8.55 10.20 10.34
CA ALA A 86 9.36 10.07 11.56
C ALA A 86 10.15 11.35 11.85
N THR A 87 10.78 11.96 10.83
CA THR A 87 11.54 13.21 11.02
C THR A 87 10.64 14.39 11.39
N VAL A 88 9.45 14.48 10.78
CA VAL A 88 8.44 15.50 11.15
C VAL A 88 7.96 15.30 12.58
N PHE A 89 7.56 14.09 12.97
CA PHE A 89 7.07 13.81 14.32
C PHE A 89 8.14 14.01 15.39
N ILE A 90 9.40 13.65 15.12
CA ILE A 90 10.53 13.97 16.02
C ILE A 90 10.63 15.48 16.21
N THR A 91 10.61 16.26 15.12
CA THR A 91 10.71 17.73 15.20
C THR A 91 9.57 18.33 16.03
N LEU A 92 8.33 17.90 15.75
CA LEU A 92 7.14 18.36 16.45
C LEU A 92 7.13 17.96 17.94
N LEU A 93 7.63 16.76 18.26
CA LEU A 93 7.80 16.31 19.63
C LEU A 93 8.84 17.16 20.36
N PHE A 94 10.00 17.41 19.75
CA PHE A 94 11.02 18.28 20.35
C PHE A 94 10.52 19.69 20.62
N TRP A 95 9.65 20.23 19.77
CA TRP A 95 8.98 21.51 20.02
C TRP A 95 8.12 21.49 21.29
N LEU A 96 7.39 20.41 21.57
CA LEU A 96 6.64 20.25 22.82
C LEU A 96 7.54 20.07 24.04
N LEU A 97 8.76 19.57 23.85
CA LEU A 97 9.76 19.40 24.91
C LEU A 97 10.59 20.67 25.16
N LEU A 98 10.35 21.77 24.45
CA LEU A 98 11.07 23.03 24.67
C LEU A 98 10.99 23.60 26.11
N PRO A 99 9.84 23.55 26.83
CA PRO A 99 9.76 24.05 28.21
C PRO A 99 10.80 23.40 29.14
N LEU A 100 11.13 22.14 28.86
CA LEU A 100 12.16 21.37 29.57
C LEU A 100 13.56 21.61 29.00
N THR A 101 13.72 21.44 27.68
CA THR A 101 15.05 21.41 27.03
C THR A 101 15.68 22.79 26.84
N ALA A 102 14.88 23.86 26.73
CA ALA A 102 15.40 25.21 26.54
C ALA A 102 16.19 25.73 27.74
N ARG A 103 15.92 25.20 28.95
CA ARG A 103 16.59 25.56 30.20
C ARG A 103 17.89 24.80 30.44
N TYR A 104 18.17 23.75 29.67
CA TYR A 104 19.38 22.97 29.83
C TYR A 104 20.61 23.83 29.49
N THR A 105 21.57 23.92 30.41
CA THR A 105 22.77 24.76 30.28
C THR A 105 23.79 24.15 29.31
N SER A 106 23.91 22.82 29.31
CA SER A 106 24.91 22.07 28.53
C SER A 106 24.42 21.60 27.16
N LYS A 107 23.72 22.44 26.41
CA LYS A 107 23.12 22.09 25.10
C LYS A 107 24.12 21.52 24.10
N LYS A 108 25.36 22.05 24.10
CA LYS A 108 26.45 21.56 23.23
C LYS A 108 26.87 20.13 23.56
N MET A 109 26.98 19.81 24.85
CA MET A 109 27.30 18.46 25.32
C MET A 109 26.18 17.49 24.96
N LEU A 110 24.92 17.87 25.20
CA LEU A 110 23.76 17.05 24.82
C LEU A 110 23.73 16.80 23.31
N GLY A 111 23.96 17.85 22.50
CA GLY A 111 24.07 17.72 21.05
C GLY A 111 25.20 16.78 20.63
N ALA A 112 26.38 16.88 21.26
CA ALA A 112 27.51 15.99 21.00
C ALA A 112 27.18 14.53 21.37
N VAL A 113 26.56 14.28 22.52
CA VAL A 113 26.14 12.94 22.95
C VAL A 113 25.10 12.36 21.99
N CYS A 114 24.09 13.13 21.60
CA CYS A 114 23.10 12.69 20.61
C CYS A 114 23.74 12.37 19.26
N PHE A 115 24.69 13.20 18.81
CA PHE A 115 25.39 12.99 17.55
C PHE A 115 26.29 11.73 17.58
N VAL A 116 27.05 11.53 18.66
CA VAL A 116 27.85 10.31 18.84
C VAL A 116 26.95 9.08 18.90
N SER A 117 25.83 9.14 19.63
CA SER A 117 24.86 8.04 19.71
C SER A 117 24.26 7.73 18.33
N PHE A 118 23.93 8.76 17.56
CA PHE A 118 23.49 8.62 16.17
C PHE A 118 24.55 7.93 15.30
N MET A 119 25.80 8.35 15.37
CA MET A 119 26.88 7.72 14.60
C MET A 119 27.08 6.25 14.97
N ILE A 120 27.04 5.92 16.27
CA ILE A 120 27.10 4.52 16.74
C ILE A 120 25.92 3.73 16.18
N ALA A 121 24.70 4.26 16.27
CA ALA A 121 23.51 3.61 15.75
C ALA A 121 23.58 3.37 14.23
N VAL A 122 24.09 4.34 13.45
CA VAL A 122 24.31 4.19 12.01
C VAL A 122 25.30 3.06 11.71
N VAL A 123 26.43 3.01 12.43
CA VAL A 123 27.45 1.96 12.24
C VAL A 123 26.88 0.59 12.60
N VAL A 124 26.21 0.45 13.75
CA VAL A 124 25.58 -0.80 14.17
C VAL A 124 24.51 -1.24 13.16
N SER A 125 23.66 -0.31 12.72
CA SER A 125 22.62 -0.57 11.73
C SER A 125 23.20 -1.04 10.39
N HIS A 126 24.32 -0.46 9.95
CA HIS A 126 24.99 -0.89 8.72
C HIS A 126 25.43 -2.36 8.80
N PHE A 127 26.09 -2.77 9.89
CA PHE A 127 26.55 -4.16 10.06
C PHE A 127 25.40 -5.15 10.32
N GLN A 128 24.24 -4.69 10.77
CA GLN A 128 23.04 -5.52 11.03
C GLN A 128 22.00 -5.44 9.90
N SER A 129 22.31 -4.78 8.78
CA SER A 129 21.34 -4.53 7.69
C SER A 129 21.07 -5.72 6.78
N SER A 130 21.80 -6.82 6.95
CA SER A 130 21.59 -8.06 6.19
C SER A 130 20.22 -8.67 6.48
N PHE A 131 19.66 -9.36 5.49
CA PHE A 131 18.40 -10.08 5.65
C PHE A 131 18.57 -11.26 6.61
N THR A 132 17.60 -11.42 7.49
CA THR A 132 17.50 -12.52 8.47
C THR A 132 16.03 -12.94 8.56
N PRO A 133 15.67 -14.06 9.20
CA PRO A 133 14.26 -14.42 9.40
C PRO A 133 13.42 -13.33 10.08
N ASP A 134 14.02 -12.55 11.00
CA ASP A 134 13.34 -11.43 11.68
C ASP A 134 13.29 -10.14 10.83
N ASN A 135 14.25 -9.97 9.90
CA ASN A 135 14.34 -8.84 8.98
C ASN A 135 14.34 -9.37 7.53
N ALA A 136 13.28 -10.07 7.17
CA ALA A 136 13.25 -10.87 5.95
C ALA A 136 13.14 -10.01 4.68
N LYS A 137 13.76 -10.47 3.59
CA LYS A 137 13.70 -9.81 2.28
C LYS A 137 12.31 -10.02 1.65
N PRO A 138 11.59 -8.95 1.29
CA PRO A 138 10.36 -9.07 0.51
C PRO A 138 10.67 -9.56 -0.91
N THR A 139 10.18 -10.75 -1.25
CA THR A 139 10.36 -11.39 -2.56
C THR A 139 9.02 -11.60 -3.24
N SER A 140 9.00 -11.56 -4.57
CA SER A 140 7.77 -11.77 -5.33
C SER A 140 7.97 -12.61 -6.57
N LEU A 141 7.01 -13.47 -6.82
CA LEU A 141 6.97 -14.33 -7.99
C LEU A 141 5.51 -14.60 -8.34
N VAL A 142 5.19 -14.42 -9.62
CA VAL A 142 3.89 -14.79 -10.18
C VAL A 142 4.10 -15.53 -11.50
N TYR A 143 3.24 -16.52 -11.74
CA TYR A 143 3.11 -17.17 -13.04
C TYR A 143 1.94 -16.56 -13.78
N ILE A 144 2.12 -16.21 -15.06
CA ILE A 144 1.09 -15.56 -15.85
C ILE A 144 0.94 -16.33 -17.15
N LEU A 145 -0.27 -16.85 -17.39
CA LEU A 145 -0.66 -17.56 -18.60
C LEU A 145 -1.67 -16.74 -19.38
N ASP A 146 -1.31 -16.32 -20.59
CA ASP A 146 -2.27 -15.85 -21.57
C ASP A 146 -2.94 -17.06 -22.22
N THR A 147 -4.23 -17.25 -21.95
CA THR A 147 -4.97 -18.42 -22.45
C THR A 147 -5.32 -18.31 -23.93
N ASP A 148 -5.33 -17.10 -24.48
CA ASP A 148 -5.67 -16.86 -25.89
C ASP A 148 -4.44 -17.07 -26.77
N GLU A 149 -3.32 -16.46 -26.38
CA GLU A 149 -2.04 -16.57 -27.10
C GLU A 149 -1.27 -17.85 -26.76
N LYS A 150 -1.70 -18.58 -25.72
CA LYS A 150 -1.00 -19.75 -25.16
C LYS A 150 0.46 -19.43 -24.87
N MET A 151 0.69 -18.32 -24.19
CA MET A 151 2.01 -17.88 -23.76
C MET A 151 2.07 -17.76 -22.24
N ALA A 152 3.13 -18.27 -21.65
CA ALA A 152 3.36 -18.20 -20.21
C ALA A 152 4.63 -17.40 -19.90
N ARG A 153 4.60 -16.71 -18.77
CA ARG A 153 5.74 -15.93 -18.26
C ARG A 153 5.83 -15.99 -16.74
N TRP A 154 7.05 -16.00 -16.25
CA TRP A 154 7.37 -15.64 -14.87
C TRP A 154 7.45 -14.13 -14.77
N ALA A 155 7.01 -13.57 -13.65
CA ALA A 155 7.09 -12.15 -13.39
C ALA A 155 7.35 -11.86 -11.91
N THR A 156 7.98 -10.72 -11.66
CA THR A 156 8.30 -10.26 -10.30
C THR A 156 8.17 -8.74 -10.18
N TYR A 157 7.77 -8.29 -9.00
CA TYR A 157 7.74 -6.89 -8.60
C TYR A 157 9.08 -6.44 -7.99
N GLU A 158 10.04 -7.35 -7.79
CA GLU A 158 11.34 -7.03 -7.20
C GLU A 158 12.16 -6.09 -8.08
N HIS A 159 12.65 -5.00 -7.48
CA HIS A 159 13.64 -4.12 -8.11
C HIS A 159 15.06 -4.69 -8.03
N LEU A 160 15.38 -5.39 -6.94
CA LEU A 160 16.64 -6.10 -6.75
C LEU A 160 16.34 -7.57 -6.49
N LEU A 161 16.53 -8.39 -7.52
CA LEU A 161 16.23 -9.81 -7.48
C LEU A 161 16.95 -10.51 -6.32
N SER A 162 16.22 -11.37 -5.61
CA SER A 162 16.79 -12.38 -4.73
C SER A 162 17.35 -13.57 -5.53
N ASP A 163 18.20 -14.36 -4.89
CA ASP A 163 18.72 -15.59 -5.48
C ASP A 163 17.58 -16.57 -5.80
N TRP A 164 16.57 -16.67 -4.91
CA TRP A 164 15.38 -17.49 -5.11
C TRP A 164 14.59 -17.08 -6.35
N THR A 165 14.26 -15.79 -6.48
CA THR A 165 13.51 -15.27 -7.64
C THR A 165 14.34 -15.35 -8.93
N SER A 166 15.64 -15.07 -8.85
CA SER A 166 16.52 -15.16 -10.02
C SER A 166 16.70 -16.59 -10.51
N ALA A 167 16.62 -17.60 -9.64
CA ALA A 167 16.67 -19.01 -10.03
C ALA A 167 15.47 -19.40 -10.90
N THR A 168 14.26 -18.89 -10.61
CA THR A 168 13.08 -19.17 -11.43
C THR A 168 13.01 -18.33 -12.70
N LEU A 169 13.39 -17.05 -12.64
CA LEU A 169 13.35 -16.17 -13.82
C LEU A 169 14.41 -16.54 -14.87
N GLY A 170 15.52 -17.16 -14.47
CA GLY A 170 16.62 -17.50 -15.38
C GLY A 170 17.42 -16.27 -15.86
N THR A 171 18.14 -16.44 -16.96
CA THR A 171 19.09 -15.46 -17.50
C THR A 171 18.46 -14.47 -18.49
N GLU A 172 17.45 -14.89 -19.23
CA GLU A 172 16.76 -14.04 -20.22
C GLU A 172 15.69 -13.19 -19.52
N LYS A 173 16.08 -11.97 -19.15
CA LYS A 173 15.23 -11.03 -18.41
C LYS A 173 14.72 -9.95 -19.35
N MET A 174 13.40 -9.81 -19.41
CA MET A 174 12.73 -8.71 -20.09
C MET A 174 12.26 -7.73 -19.02
N THR A 175 12.48 -6.44 -19.25
CA THR A 175 11.70 -5.42 -18.56
C THR A 175 10.42 -5.24 -19.36
N PRO A 176 9.24 -5.60 -18.80
CA PRO A 176 7.97 -5.41 -19.50
C PRO A 176 7.84 -3.97 -19.98
N ASP A 177 7.20 -3.77 -21.13
CA ASP A 177 6.92 -2.42 -21.59
C ASP A 177 6.07 -1.69 -20.53
N LYS A 178 6.21 -0.35 -20.43
CA LYS A 178 5.68 0.45 -19.31
C LYS A 178 4.16 0.31 -19.10
N MET A 179 3.44 -0.31 -20.03
CA MET A 179 1.99 -0.44 -20.08
C MET A 179 1.43 -1.80 -19.64
N GLU A 180 2.23 -2.85 -19.47
CA GLU A 180 1.70 -4.17 -19.06
C GLU A 180 1.44 -4.24 -17.53
N ASN A 181 0.36 -3.60 -17.08
CA ASN A 181 -0.19 -3.86 -15.74
C ASN A 181 -1.16 -5.05 -15.84
N ILE A 182 -0.65 -6.23 -15.52
CA ILE A 182 -1.38 -7.50 -15.63
C ILE A 182 -2.47 -7.57 -14.55
N ILE A 183 -2.13 -7.29 -13.28
CA ILE A 183 -3.13 -7.18 -12.19
C ILE A 183 -2.84 -5.94 -11.35
N SER A 184 -3.90 -5.29 -10.89
CA SER A 184 -3.78 -4.09 -10.06
C SER A 184 -3.23 -4.38 -8.65
N SER A 185 -2.34 -3.52 -8.16
CA SER A 185 -1.78 -3.57 -6.80
C SER A 185 -2.23 -2.37 -5.98
N LYS A 186 -2.20 -2.47 -4.64
CA LYS A 186 -2.74 -1.45 -3.73
C LYS A 186 -2.13 -0.06 -3.96
N TYR A 187 -0.82 -0.03 -4.23
CA TYR A 187 -0.05 1.21 -4.44
C TYR A 187 0.37 1.42 -5.91
N GLY A 188 -0.21 0.65 -6.85
CA GLY A 188 0.13 0.77 -8.27
C GLY A 188 1.55 0.32 -8.63
N SER A 189 2.18 -0.52 -7.80
CA SER A 189 3.41 -1.25 -8.11
C SER A 189 3.24 -2.05 -9.40
N ARG A 190 4.29 -2.02 -10.24
CA ARG A 190 4.33 -2.68 -11.54
C ARG A 190 5.31 -3.86 -11.51
N ILE A 191 5.13 -4.79 -12.44
CA ILE A 191 6.11 -5.85 -12.67
C ILE A 191 7.40 -5.19 -13.16
N THR A 192 8.52 -5.53 -12.52
CA THR A 192 9.83 -4.97 -12.86
C THR A 192 10.55 -5.86 -13.87
N TYR A 193 10.49 -7.18 -13.67
CA TYR A 193 11.11 -8.16 -14.55
C TYR A 193 10.13 -9.27 -14.91
N SER A 194 10.24 -9.76 -16.14
CA SER A 194 9.58 -10.97 -16.61
C SER A 194 10.52 -11.83 -17.44
N SER A 195 10.18 -13.11 -17.55
CA SER A 195 10.85 -14.04 -18.47
C SER A 195 9.85 -15.07 -18.98
N PRO A 196 10.08 -15.68 -20.15
CA PRO A 196 9.25 -16.79 -20.63
C PRO A 196 9.19 -17.93 -19.61
N ALA A 197 8.03 -18.57 -19.49
CA ALA A 197 7.83 -19.72 -18.63
C ALA A 197 7.31 -20.93 -19.43
N PRO A 198 7.58 -22.17 -18.99
CA PRO A 198 6.98 -23.36 -19.57
C PRO A 198 5.45 -23.31 -19.49
N LEU A 199 4.76 -23.69 -20.56
CA LEU A 199 3.31 -23.80 -20.55
C LEU A 199 2.85 -24.92 -19.62
N LYS A 200 2.00 -24.56 -18.67
CA LYS A 200 1.31 -25.48 -17.78
C LYS A 200 -0.16 -25.60 -18.18
N SER A 201 -0.73 -26.80 -18.02
CA SER A 201 -2.14 -27.08 -18.34
C SER A 201 -3.05 -26.50 -17.26
N ILE A 202 -3.29 -25.20 -17.31
CA ILE A 202 -4.11 -24.47 -16.35
C ILE A 202 -5.32 -23.93 -17.09
N GLU A 203 -6.51 -24.26 -16.59
CA GLU A 203 -7.76 -23.79 -17.16
C GLU A 203 -8.02 -22.34 -16.75
N GLY A 204 -8.35 -21.50 -17.74
CA GLY A 204 -8.86 -20.15 -17.50
C GLY A 204 -10.39 -20.15 -17.34
N PRO A 205 -10.99 -19.00 -17.02
CA PRO A 205 -12.43 -18.90 -16.84
C PRO A 205 -13.21 -19.23 -18.12
N VAL A 206 -14.34 -19.90 -17.96
CA VAL A 206 -15.36 -20.00 -19.02
C VAL A 206 -16.20 -18.73 -18.99
N VAL A 207 -16.43 -18.14 -20.15
CA VAL A 207 -17.19 -16.90 -20.29
C VAL A 207 -18.34 -17.14 -21.25
N THR A 208 -19.55 -16.76 -20.85
CA THR A 208 -20.78 -16.87 -21.64
C THR A 208 -21.45 -15.51 -21.77
N ILE A 209 -22.10 -15.27 -22.90
CA ILE A 209 -23.03 -14.13 -23.07
C ILE A 209 -24.43 -14.69 -22.85
N GLU A 210 -25.02 -14.37 -21.71
CA GLU A 210 -26.36 -14.82 -21.31
C GLU A 210 -27.46 -14.03 -22.01
N SER A 211 -27.21 -12.73 -22.24
CA SER A 211 -28.15 -11.85 -22.95
C SER A 211 -27.41 -10.72 -23.64
N ASP A 212 -27.88 -10.37 -24.84
CA ASP A 212 -27.42 -9.22 -25.62
C ASP A 212 -28.63 -8.58 -26.29
N THR A 213 -29.07 -7.45 -25.75
CA THR A 213 -30.28 -6.76 -26.21
C THR A 213 -30.00 -5.27 -26.40
N ILE A 214 -30.65 -4.65 -27.39
CA ILE A 214 -30.59 -3.19 -27.59
C ILE A 214 -31.90 -2.56 -27.13
N LEU A 215 -31.81 -1.61 -26.18
CA LEU A 215 -32.93 -0.84 -25.67
C LEU A 215 -32.56 0.65 -25.62
N ASN A 216 -33.40 1.53 -26.16
CA ASN A 216 -33.22 2.99 -26.07
C ASN A 216 -31.80 3.48 -26.48
N LYS A 217 -31.25 2.93 -27.57
CA LYS A 217 -29.87 3.21 -28.07
C LYS A 217 -28.74 2.76 -27.14
N LYS A 218 -29.02 1.93 -26.14
CA LYS A 218 -28.02 1.24 -25.30
C LYS A 218 -28.05 -0.25 -25.61
N ARG A 219 -26.88 -0.86 -25.76
CA ARG A 219 -26.69 -2.32 -25.80
C ARG A 219 -26.47 -2.80 -24.37
N ILE A 220 -27.33 -3.70 -23.91
CA ILE A 220 -27.32 -4.28 -22.58
C ILE A 220 -26.81 -5.71 -22.72
N LEU A 221 -25.70 -6.00 -22.04
CA LEU A 221 -25.02 -7.28 -22.07
C LEU A 221 -25.05 -7.91 -20.67
N GLU A 222 -25.44 -9.17 -20.58
CA GLU A 222 -25.31 -9.99 -19.37
C GLU A 222 -24.31 -11.11 -19.66
N ILE A 223 -23.25 -11.16 -18.85
CA ILE A 223 -22.06 -11.97 -19.08
C ILE A 223 -21.81 -12.83 -17.84
N GLY A 224 -21.78 -14.14 -18.03
CA GLY A 224 -21.38 -15.10 -16.99
C GLY A 224 -19.90 -15.39 -17.07
N ILE A 225 -19.19 -15.31 -15.94
CA ILE A 225 -17.77 -15.67 -15.82
C ILE A 225 -17.66 -16.77 -14.77
N PHE A 226 -17.26 -17.97 -15.20
CA PHE A 226 -17.24 -19.18 -14.40
C PHE A 226 -15.80 -19.68 -14.21
N PRO A 227 -15.25 -19.58 -12.99
CA PRO A 227 -13.95 -20.18 -12.68
C PRO A 227 -13.95 -21.68 -12.94
N GLN A 228 -12.88 -22.21 -13.54
CA GLN A 228 -12.71 -23.65 -13.78
C GLN A 228 -11.76 -24.32 -12.77
N ARG A 229 -11.22 -23.52 -11.85
CA ARG A 229 -10.32 -23.93 -10.76
C ARG A 229 -10.57 -23.05 -9.55
N ALA A 230 -9.99 -23.39 -8.41
CA ALA A 230 -10.07 -22.57 -7.21
C ALA A 230 -9.30 -21.25 -7.40
N VAL A 231 -10.01 -20.12 -7.33
CA VAL A 231 -9.43 -18.79 -7.53
C VAL A 231 -9.91 -17.82 -6.46
N ASN A 232 -9.10 -16.79 -6.21
CA ASN A 232 -9.32 -15.84 -5.13
C ASN A 232 -9.73 -14.46 -5.64
N ARG A 233 -9.41 -14.15 -6.91
CA ARG A 233 -9.54 -12.80 -7.43
C ARG A 233 -9.76 -12.79 -8.93
N LEU A 234 -10.69 -11.95 -9.37
CA LEU A 234 -10.94 -11.61 -10.77
C LEU A 234 -10.85 -10.10 -10.94
N ASP A 235 -9.87 -9.62 -11.71
CA ASP A 235 -9.83 -8.25 -12.20
C ASP A 235 -10.41 -8.20 -13.62
N ILE A 236 -11.36 -7.29 -13.84
CA ILE A 236 -11.97 -7.06 -15.16
C ILE A 236 -11.55 -5.69 -15.65
N TYR A 237 -11.00 -5.65 -16.85
CA TYR A 237 -10.64 -4.43 -17.57
C TYR A 237 -11.52 -4.28 -18.80
N THR A 238 -11.90 -3.05 -19.10
CA THR A 238 -12.52 -2.66 -20.36
C THR A 238 -11.53 -1.79 -21.10
N ASP A 239 -11.56 -1.83 -22.43
CA ASP A 239 -10.85 -0.86 -23.25
C ASP A 239 -11.54 0.53 -23.21
N ALA A 240 -11.36 1.33 -24.27
CA ALA A 240 -11.95 2.67 -24.39
C ALA A 240 -13.49 2.67 -24.56
N THR A 241 -14.14 1.50 -24.56
CA THR A 241 -15.60 1.40 -24.67
C THR A 241 -16.26 2.07 -23.46
N PRO A 242 -17.08 3.12 -23.67
CA PRO A 242 -17.74 3.80 -22.57
C PRO A 242 -18.82 2.91 -21.98
N VAL A 243 -18.74 2.68 -20.67
CA VAL A 243 -19.73 1.93 -19.89
C VAL A 243 -20.60 2.93 -19.14
N SER A 244 -21.89 2.95 -19.47
CA SER A 244 -22.85 3.88 -18.87
C SER A 244 -23.44 3.37 -17.56
N GLU A 245 -23.72 2.07 -17.48
CA GLU A 245 -24.19 1.38 -16.28
C GLU A 245 -23.47 0.02 -16.20
N ALA A 246 -23.18 -0.43 -14.99
CA ALA A 246 -22.60 -1.75 -14.74
C ALA A 246 -23.07 -2.30 -13.40
N SER A 247 -23.34 -3.60 -13.33
CA SER A 247 -23.56 -4.30 -12.07
C SER A 247 -22.84 -5.65 -12.04
N VAL A 248 -22.46 -6.07 -10.84
CA VAL A 248 -21.78 -7.35 -10.58
C VAL A 248 -22.57 -8.10 -9.53
N ASN A 249 -23.01 -9.32 -9.85
CA ASN A 249 -23.81 -10.16 -8.95
C ASN A 249 -25.03 -9.39 -8.38
N GLY A 250 -25.66 -8.55 -9.21
CA GLY A 250 -26.80 -7.71 -8.83
C GLY A 250 -26.46 -6.41 -8.09
N ILE A 251 -25.19 -6.14 -7.77
CA ILE A 251 -24.76 -4.91 -7.10
C ILE A 251 -24.32 -3.88 -8.15
N GLU A 252 -24.97 -2.74 -8.19
CA GLU A 252 -24.67 -1.65 -9.13
C GLU A 252 -23.37 -0.93 -8.77
N LEU A 253 -22.54 -0.66 -9.78
CA LEU A 253 -21.39 0.23 -9.66
C LEU A 253 -21.87 1.68 -9.71
N SER A 254 -21.33 2.53 -8.84
CA SER A 254 -21.76 3.94 -8.78
C SER A 254 -21.50 4.68 -10.10
N ASP A 255 -22.46 5.51 -10.51
CA ASP A 255 -22.34 6.44 -11.64
C ASP A 255 -21.10 7.33 -11.55
N PHE A 256 -20.80 7.79 -10.34
CA PHE A 256 -19.62 8.62 -10.08
C PHE A 256 -18.34 7.87 -10.43
N TYR A 257 -18.22 6.60 -10.00
CA TYR A 257 -17.07 5.76 -10.34
C TYR A 257 -16.96 5.55 -11.84
N LEU A 258 -18.03 5.16 -12.52
CA LEU A 258 -18.00 4.88 -13.97
C LEU A 258 -17.60 6.12 -14.78
N LYS A 259 -18.07 7.32 -14.41
CA LYS A 259 -17.71 8.59 -15.06
C LYS A 259 -16.30 9.07 -14.75
N GLN A 260 -15.80 8.83 -13.53
CA GLN A 260 -14.47 9.30 -13.10
C GLN A 260 -13.36 8.27 -13.25
N ARG A 261 -13.66 7.10 -13.83
CA ARG A 261 -12.71 6.01 -13.99
C ARG A 261 -11.57 6.43 -14.91
N LYS A 262 -10.37 6.59 -14.34
CA LYS A 262 -9.14 6.97 -15.06
C LYS A 262 -8.33 5.78 -15.59
N SER A 263 -8.61 4.57 -15.10
CA SER A 263 -7.92 3.33 -15.50
C SER A 263 -8.82 2.43 -16.33
N GLY A 264 -8.24 1.59 -17.20
CA GLY A 264 -8.99 0.55 -17.92
C GLY A 264 -9.69 -0.48 -17.01
N ARG A 265 -9.30 -0.61 -15.73
CA ARG A 265 -9.94 -1.53 -14.78
C ARG A 265 -11.39 -1.11 -14.51
N LEU A 266 -12.34 -2.01 -14.75
CA LEU A 266 -13.76 -1.87 -14.45
C LEU A 266 -14.06 -2.28 -12.99
N LEU A 267 -13.51 -3.41 -12.54
CA LEU A 267 -13.70 -3.87 -11.16
C LEU A 267 -12.63 -4.90 -10.74
N THR A 268 -12.58 -5.13 -9.43
CA THR A 268 -11.91 -6.28 -8.82
C THR A 268 -12.95 -7.01 -7.98
N HIS A 269 -13.15 -8.30 -8.26
CA HIS A 269 -14.01 -9.18 -7.49
C HIS A 269 -13.12 -10.16 -6.71
N TYR A 270 -13.23 -10.16 -5.38
CA TYR A 270 -12.60 -11.17 -4.53
C TYR A 270 -13.56 -12.34 -4.39
N ILE A 271 -13.25 -13.44 -5.05
CA ILE A 271 -14.14 -14.59 -5.20
C ILE A 271 -14.13 -15.39 -3.89
N SER A 272 -15.32 -15.68 -3.39
CA SER A 272 -15.56 -16.57 -2.24
C SER A 272 -16.24 -17.84 -2.73
N ASP A 273 -15.92 -18.99 -2.14
CA ASP A 273 -16.50 -20.30 -2.47
C ASP A 273 -16.46 -20.69 -3.97
N ASN A 274 -15.53 -20.08 -4.70
CA ASN A 274 -15.38 -20.23 -6.15
C ASN A 274 -16.62 -19.83 -6.97
N ASP A 275 -17.44 -18.92 -6.44
CA ASP A 275 -18.66 -18.45 -7.08
C ASP A 275 -18.42 -17.76 -8.43
N SER A 276 -19.38 -17.93 -9.34
CA SER A 276 -19.39 -17.24 -10.63
C SER A 276 -19.56 -15.74 -10.49
N THR A 277 -19.04 -14.98 -11.46
CA THR A 277 -19.24 -13.54 -11.56
C THR A 277 -20.22 -13.23 -12.69
N MET A 278 -21.38 -12.70 -12.34
CA MET A 278 -22.41 -12.23 -13.28
C MET A 278 -22.24 -10.73 -13.50
N LEU A 279 -21.80 -10.36 -14.69
CA LEU A 279 -21.55 -8.98 -15.08
C LEU A 279 -22.66 -8.49 -16.01
N LYS A 280 -23.31 -7.38 -15.64
CA LYS A 280 -24.25 -6.68 -16.52
C LYS A 280 -23.66 -5.35 -16.92
N LEU A 281 -23.64 -5.06 -18.22
CA LEU A 281 -23.09 -3.83 -18.78
C LEU A 281 -24.09 -3.13 -19.68
N SER A 282 -24.05 -1.81 -19.69
CA SER A 282 -24.81 -0.96 -20.61
C SER A 282 -23.84 -0.06 -21.38
N ILE A 283 -23.67 -0.34 -22.67
CA ILE A 283 -22.75 0.38 -23.58
C ILE A 283 -23.53 1.03 -24.74
N PRO A 284 -22.96 1.99 -25.49
CA PRO A 284 -23.64 2.56 -26.65
C PRO A 284 -24.02 1.49 -27.68
N ALA A 285 -25.19 1.64 -28.31
CA ALA A 285 -25.58 0.77 -29.41
C ALA A 285 -24.53 0.81 -30.54
N GLY A 286 -24.10 -0.37 -30.99
CA GLY A 286 -23.07 -0.53 -32.03
C GLY A 286 -21.63 -0.47 -31.53
N ALA A 287 -21.38 -0.23 -30.24
CA ALA A 287 -20.04 -0.35 -29.68
C ALA A 287 -19.64 -1.82 -29.49
N GLU A 288 -18.39 -2.14 -29.83
CA GLU A 288 -17.76 -3.42 -29.52
C GLU A 288 -17.37 -3.48 -28.04
N LEU A 289 -17.67 -4.60 -27.41
CA LEU A 289 -17.24 -4.89 -26.05
C LEU A 289 -15.90 -5.62 -26.12
N ASN A 290 -14.85 -4.97 -25.59
CA ASN A 290 -13.56 -5.60 -25.36
C ASN A 290 -13.29 -5.66 -23.85
N LEU A 291 -13.24 -6.88 -23.31
CA LEU A 291 -12.89 -7.14 -21.92
C LEU A 291 -11.57 -7.90 -21.84
N THR A 292 -10.74 -7.54 -20.87
CA THR A 292 -9.61 -8.36 -20.45
C THR A 292 -9.84 -8.81 -19.02
N LEU A 293 -9.87 -10.13 -18.83
CA LEU A 293 -10.03 -10.79 -17.55
C LEU A 293 -8.68 -11.26 -17.05
N TYR A 294 -8.39 -10.99 -15.79
CA TYR A 294 -7.28 -11.59 -15.07
C TYR A 294 -7.81 -12.31 -13.84
N GLU A 295 -7.75 -13.63 -13.88
CA GLU A 295 -8.16 -14.49 -12.80
C GLU A 295 -6.92 -15.02 -12.07
N ALA A 296 -6.89 -14.91 -10.74
CA ALA A 296 -5.73 -15.25 -9.92
C ALA A 296 -6.09 -16.18 -8.77
N SER A 297 -5.23 -17.18 -8.54
CA SER A 297 -5.19 -18.02 -7.34
C SER A 297 -3.88 -17.80 -6.61
N ASN A 298 -3.89 -17.86 -5.28
CA ASN A 298 -2.71 -17.67 -4.43
C ASN A 298 -2.09 -19.01 -4.02
N ASP A 299 -1.97 -19.94 -4.96
CA ASP A 299 -1.51 -21.32 -4.74
C ASP A 299 -0.16 -21.59 -5.42
N LEU A 300 0.57 -20.58 -5.91
CA LEU A 300 1.73 -20.79 -6.79
C LEU A 300 2.78 -21.77 -6.22
N LEU A 301 3.06 -21.66 -4.91
CA LEU A 301 4.07 -22.48 -4.23
C LEU A 301 3.52 -23.86 -3.80
N GLU A 302 2.20 -24.02 -3.77
CA GLU A 302 1.50 -25.25 -3.36
C GLU A 302 0.96 -26.03 -4.57
N ASN A 303 0.91 -25.39 -5.74
CA ASN A 303 0.30 -25.94 -6.95
C ASN A 303 1.18 -27.08 -7.51
N PRO A 304 0.64 -28.30 -7.66
CA PRO A 304 1.42 -29.46 -8.12
C PRO A 304 1.99 -29.32 -9.55
N LEU A 305 1.43 -28.41 -10.36
CA LEU A 305 1.93 -28.12 -11.70
C LEU A 305 3.17 -27.20 -11.68
N MET A 306 3.43 -26.57 -10.53
CA MET A 306 4.50 -25.61 -10.32
C MET A 306 5.65 -26.28 -9.56
N GLU A 307 6.79 -26.39 -10.20
CA GLU A 307 8.00 -26.97 -9.61
C GLU A 307 8.88 -25.83 -9.06
N ILE A 308 8.39 -25.14 -8.03
CA ILE A 308 9.09 -24.00 -7.42
C ILE A 308 9.59 -24.41 -6.05
N PRO A 309 10.90 -24.21 -5.74
CA PRO A 309 11.40 -24.52 -4.41
C PRO A 309 10.74 -23.64 -3.35
N PRO A 310 10.62 -24.12 -2.10
CA PRO A 310 10.07 -23.31 -1.01
C PRO A 310 10.88 -22.02 -0.86
N ARG A 311 10.19 -20.95 -0.47
CA ARG A 311 10.83 -19.67 -0.18
C ARG A 311 11.83 -19.83 0.99
N PRO A 312 13.06 -19.29 0.88
CA PRO A 312 14.02 -19.26 1.99
C PRO A 312 13.46 -18.61 3.26
N GLU A 313 13.91 -19.04 4.44
CA GLU A 313 13.41 -18.53 5.73
C GLU A 313 13.70 -17.05 5.98
N ASP A 314 14.75 -16.51 5.35
CA ASP A 314 15.12 -15.09 5.38
C ASP A 314 14.41 -14.25 4.31
N ASN A 315 13.46 -14.85 3.58
CA ASN A 315 12.61 -14.18 2.61
C ASN A 315 11.14 -14.24 3.05
N ILE A 316 10.38 -13.19 2.75
CA ILE A 316 8.93 -13.15 2.95
C ILE A 316 8.20 -12.77 1.66
N PRO A 317 6.91 -13.13 1.49
CA PRO A 317 6.12 -12.63 0.38
C PRO A 317 6.08 -11.10 0.40
N MET A 318 6.31 -10.48 -0.75
CA MET A 318 6.26 -9.03 -0.89
C MET A 318 4.86 -8.50 -0.55
N PRO A 319 4.73 -7.54 0.38
CA PRO A 319 3.44 -7.03 0.79
C PRO A 319 2.84 -6.09 -0.28
N PHE A 320 1.52 -5.95 -0.26
CA PHE A 320 0.74 -4.98 -1.05
C PHE A 320 0.74 -5.16 -2.58
N VAL A 321 1.30 -6.25 -3.08
CA VAL A 321 1.20 -6.72 -4.47
C VAL A 321 0.50 -8.07 -4.50
N LEU A 322 -0.04 -8.45 -5.67
CA LEU A 322 -0.45 -9.84 -5.86
C LEU A 322 0.83 -10.68 -5.97
N ASN A 323 0.96 -11.67 -5.12
CA ASN A 323 2.18 -12.47 -5.02
C ASN A 323 1.83 -13.94 -4.79
N ASP A 324 2.79 -14.82 -5.05
CA ASP A 324 2.63 -16.26 -4.92
C ASP A 324 1.39 -16.76 -5.67
N ALA A 325 1.18 -16.18 -6.87
CA ALA A 325 -0.05 -16.33 -7.61
C ALA A 325 0.13 -16.94 -9.00
N VAL A 326 -0.86 -17.76 -9.39
CA VAL A 326 -1.08 -18.25 -10.74
C VAL A 326 -2.19 -17.43 -11.39
N ILE A 327 -1.81 -16.68 -12.42
CA ILE A 327 -2.68 -15.72 -13.10
C ILE A 327 -2.99 -16.24 -14.50
N THR A 328 -4.27 -16.27 -14.85
CA THR A 328 -4.73 -16.51 -16.22
C THR A 328 -5.31 -15.24 -16.80
N LYS A 329 -4.83 -14.84 -17.98
CA LYS A 329 -5.36 -13.73 -18.78
C LYS A 329 -6.23 -14.29 -19.90
N LYS A 330 -7.42 -13.72 -20.05
CA LYS A 330 -8.36 -14.04 -21.15
C LYS A 330 -9.02 -12.77 -21.67
N THR A 331 -9.10 -12.62 -22.98
CA THR A 331 -9.75 -11.50 -23.65
C THR A 331 -11.07 -11.95 -24.27
N ILE A 332 -12.09 -11.10 -24.16
CA ILE A 332 -13.41 -11.29 -24.74
C ILE A 332 -13.64 -10.13 -25.71
N ARG A 333 -14.07 -10.44 -26.95
CA ARG A 333 -14.50 -9.47 -27.95
C ARG A 333 -15.90 -9.84 -28.42
N HIS A 334 -16.86 -8.93 -28.30
CA HIS A 334 -18.28 -9.18 -28.62
C HIS A 334 -19.05 -7.96 -29.12
#